data_AF-A0A0S4JWC3-F1
#
_entry.id   AF-A0A0S4JWC3-F1
#
_cell.length_a   1.000
_cell.length_b   1.000
_cell.length_c   1.000
_cell.angle_alpha   90.00
_cell.angle_beta   90.00
_cell.angle_gamma   90.00
#
_symmetry.space_group_name_H-M   'P 1'
#
loop_
_entity.id
_entity.type
_entity.pdbx_description
1 polymer ?
#
loop_
_entity_poly.entity_id
_entity_poly.type
_entity_poly.pdbx_seq_one_letter_code
_entity_poly.pdbx_strand_id
1 'polypeptide(L)'
;MWFLTYTRESKGIYVMATRGVDFGGFVLLVAFLGVFNSATTLDCTDAANLAAPNITITAAGDYDVTCVGSSTWFLFVDGCGNVGSTFVTLQLRSSPKQVILSDIGNPSTSLRGCRVNITYFASTTAPAAGATSARDAHVVVETSSPVGAVVVTVLGAMHLEGKFMSIEGNGTGSIDLVDISFPSGSTIECRSAYPACSTILGTAVLGLGLGCPTIGKVRIVLNGTNTSTSMVSSTMPTASFALIIIDNSTGLSTAPTPRDHEIVVDRVGILLPETSLLHLRQAVGITTVANPYPFFNGTIIVRGVSITTTSASNSPLFNLDNPTVATLMFDGVDSVVGIVSISQGFNQKSVVCGSVHILLDNCDINSTFDSAVVVPLAREIATLDCALALDVQAHNVTFSPRNHRTLVSVSNPPLLLLTISIKLTVRACKIVLQDASYQVLAIVANTTAVNSMIQLINTEIVLQWTPYVESNFNFSSRTVYFTEIAPVSI
;
A
#
# COMPACT_ATOMS: atom_id res chain seq x y z
N MET A 1 -8.52 31.45 33.52
CA MET A 1 -8.11 31.76 32.13
C MET A 1 -6.59 31.57 32.08
N TRP A 2 -6.09 30.68 31.22
CA TRP A 2 -4.64 30.46 31.08
C TRP A 2 -4.11 31.40 30.01
N PHE A 3 -3.10 32.20 30.34
CA PHE A 3 -2.36 32.98 29.37
C PHE A 3 -1.08 32.22 29.04
N LEU A 4 -1.00 31.67 27.83
CA LEU A 4 0.22 31.11 27.29
C LEU A 4 0.98 32.25 26.61
N THR A 5 2.12 32.63 27.20
CA THR A 5 3.01 33.64 26.62
C THR A 5 4.23 32.92 26.09
N TYR A 6 4.50 33.05 24.79
CA TYR A 6 5.66 32.46 24.14
C TYR A 6 6.74 33.52 23.92
N THR A 7 7.93 33.29 24.45
CA THR A 7 9.13 34.08 24.13
C THR A 7 10.17 33.16 23.50
N ARG A 8 10.58 33.49 22.28
CA ARG A 8 11.62 32.78 21.52
C ARG A 8 12.90 33.58 21.65
N GLU A 9 13.86 33.07 22.43
CA GLU A 9 15.24 33.55 22.40
C GLU A 9 16.15 32.45 21.83
N SER A 10 17.28 32.86 21.26
CA SER A 10 18.21 32.04 20.47
C SER A 10 18.86 30.87 21.22
N LYS A 11 18.46 30.57 22.47
CA LYS A 11 19.01 29.49 23.31
C LYS A 11 17.97 28.64 24.05
N GLY A 12 16.67 28.75 23.75
CA GLY A 12 15.66 27.84 24.31
C GLY A 12 14.22 28.35 24.22
N ILE A 13 13.25 27.44 24.40
CA ILE A 13 11.83 27.76 24.53
C ILE A 13 11.48 27.65 26.01
N TYR A 14 11.00 28.75 26.59
CA TYR A 14 10.47 28.78 27.95
C TYR A 14 8.95 28.84 27.88
N VAL A 15 8.28 27.86 28.49
CA VAL A 15 6.82 27.89 28.66
C VAL A 15 6.53 28.31 30.09
N MET A 16 6.12 29.56 30.29
CA MET A 16 5.60 30.01 31.59
C MET A 16 4.08 29.90 31.58
N ALA A 17 3.55 29.04 32.46
CA ALA A 17 2.13 29.00 32.77
C ALA A 17 1.90 29.74 34.10
N THR A 18 1.36 30.95 34.05
CA THR A 18 0.93 31.67 35.25
C THR A 18 -0.57 31.54 35.43
N ARG A 19 -0.98 31.14 36.63
CA ARG A 19 -2.39 31.04 37.04
C ARG A 19 -2.74 32.29 37.84
N GLY A 20 -3.61 33.15 37.31
CA GLY A 20 -4.26 34.16 38.15
C GLY A 20 -5.34 33.46 38.98
N VAL A 21 -5.12 33.26 40.29
CA VAL A 21 -5.60 34.08 41.43
C VAL A 21 -5.04 33.48 42.74
N ASP A 22 -4.64 34.37 43.65
CA ASP A 22 -4.17 34.27 45.05
C ASP A 22 -4.25 32.95 45.84
N PHE A 23 -3.07 32.41 46.20
CA PHE A 23 -2.57 32.07 47.55
C PHE A 23 -1.43 31.03 47.43
N GLY A 24 -0.40 31.17 48.27
CA GLY A 24 0.94 30.58 48.12
C GLY A 24 1.02 29.09 47.77
N GLY A 25 1.88 28.77 46.81
CA GLY A 25 2.23 27.39 46.47
C GLY A 25 3.27 27.34 45.34
N PHE A 26 4.47 26.89 45.70
CA PHE A 26 5.56 26.34 44.87
C PHE A 26 5.49 26.53 43.35
N VAL A 27 6.41 27.32 42.80
CA VAL A 27 6.78 27.32 41.38
C VAL A 27 7.50 26.01 41.07
N LEU A 28 6.82 25.07 40.42
CA LEU A 28 7.43 23.88 39.85
C LEU A 28 8.10 24.27 38.51
N LEU A 29 9.39 24.58 38.55
CA LEU A 29 10.20 24.80 37.34
C LEU A 29 10.52 23.44 36.70
N VAL A 30 9.67 22.97 35.77
CA VAL A 30 10.00 21.81 34.94
C VAL A 30 10.87 22.29 33.78
N ALA A 31 12.19 22.23 33.96
CA ALA A 31 13.13 22.40 32.87
C ALA A 31 13.12 21.13 32.01
N PHE A 32 12.35 21.14 30.92
CA PHE A 32 12.57 20.21 29.82
C PHE A 32 13.89 20.61 29.15
N LEU A 33 15.00 20.01 29.61
CA LEU A 33 16.26 19.98 28.87
C LEU A 33 16.07 19.05 27.67
N GLY A 34 15.39 19.54 26.64
CA GLY A 34 15.56 19.00 25.31
C GLY A 34 17.01 19.24 24.92
N VAL A 35 17.79 18.16 24.84
CA VAL A 35 19.08 18.20 24.16
C VAL A 35 18.76 18.51 22.70
N PHE A 36 18.84 19.78 22.33
CA PHE A 36 18.88 20.17 20.93
C PHE A 36 20.25 19.70 20.43
N ASN A 37 20.31 18.48 19.91
CA ASN A 37 21.37 18.15 18.97
C ASN A 37 21.16 19.10 17.79
N SER A 38 22.03 20.10 17.66
CA SER A 38 22.07 20.96 16.49
C SER A 38 22.34 20.08 15.28
N ALA A 39 21.34 19.96 14.40
CA ALA A 39 21.46 19.18 13.17
C ALA A 39 22.67 19.69 12.36
N THR A 40 23.44 18.76 11.81
CA THR A 40 24.58 19.07 10.96
C THR A 40 24.06 19.63 9.65
N THR A 41 24.34 20.89 9.36
CA THR A 41 23.97 21.50 8.08
C THR A 41 24.95 21.05 7.00
N LEU A 42 24.44 20.42 5.95
CA LEU A 42 25.20 20.04 4.77
C LEU A 42 24.79 20.97 3.62
N ASP A 43 25.69 21.88 3.26
CA ASP A 43 25.53 22.80 2.14
C ASP A 43 26.48 22.40 1.00
N CYS A 44 25.95 22.33 -0.21
CA CYS A 44 26.62 21.84 -1.41
C CYS A 44 27.27 22.98 -2.21
N THR A 45 27.32 24.18 -1.64
CA THR A 45 27.84 25.42 -2.25
C THR A 45 29.36 25.54 -2.26
N ASP A 46 30.12 24.54 -1.81
CA ASP A 46 31.58 24.59 -1.85
C ASP A 46 32.11 24.47 -3.30
N ALA A 47 32.09 25.61 -3.98
CA ALA A 47 32.31 25.84 -5.41
C ALA A 47 33.73 25.53 -5.93
N ALA A 48 34.55 24.81 -5.15
CA ALA A 48 35.92 24.46 -5.53
C ALA A 48 36.02 23.17 -6.35
N ASN A 49 34.98 22.31 -6.41
CA ASN A 49 34.99 21.07 -7.19
C ASN A 49 33.64 20.82 -7.89
N LEU A 50 33.48 21.39 -9.08
CA LEU A 50 32.33 21.29 -9.99
C LEU A 50 32.12 19.91 -10.65
N ALA A 51 32.69 18.83 -10.11
CA ALA A 51 32.50 17.47 -10.60
C ALA A 51 31.55 16.70 -9.66
N ALA A 52 30.25 16.95 -9.82
CA ALA A 52 29.11 16.29 -9.14
C ALA A 52 29.20 16.24 -7.58
N PRO A 53 28.41 17.05 -6.83
CA PRO A 53 28.47 17.03 -5.37
C PRO A 53 27.77 15.79 -4.84
N ASN A 54 28.50 14.67 -4.78
CA ASN A 54 28.08 13.47 -4.07
C ASN A 54 28.36 13.71 -2.58
N ILE A 55 27.31 13.76 -1.78
CA ILE A 55 27.42 13.89 -0.32
C ILE A 55 27.38 12.48 0.26
N THR A 56 28.32 12.11 1.12
CA THR A 56 28.34 10.79 1.77
C THR A 56 28.23 10.93 3.28
N ILE A 57 27.28 10.22 3.88
CA ILE A 57 27.02 10.14 5.30
C ILE A 57 27.44 8.76 5.80
N THR A 58 28.42 8.74 6.71
CA THR A 58 28.99 7.51 7.28
C THR A 58 28.75 7.37 8.79
N ALA A 59 28.16 8.39 9.41
CA ALA A 59 27.94 8.47 10.85
C ALA A 59 26.48 8.77 11.17
N ALA A 60 25.99 8.21 12.29
CA ALA A 60 24.70 8.53 12.86
C ALA A 60 24.61 10.02 13.24
N GLY A 61 23.43 10.59 13.10
CA GLY A 61 23.16 12.00 13.40
C GLY A 61 21.95 12.54 12.67
N ASP A 62 21.61 13.79 12.98
CA ASP A 62 20.59 14.56 12.28
C ASP A 62 21.27 15.51 11.29
N TYR A 63 20.82 15.50 10.04
CA TYR A 63 21.40 16.24 8.93
C TYR A 63 20.34 17.11 8.26
N ASP A 64 20.62 18.40 8.14
CA ASP A 64 19.82 19.35 7.37
C ASP A 64 20.52 19.59 6.04
N VAL A 65 19.95 19.09 4.94
CA VAL A 65 20.60 19.03 3.64
C VAL A 65 19.98 20.05 2.69
N THR A 66 20.77 21.02 2.27
CA THR A 66 20.37 22.07 1.33
C THR A 66 21.47 22.27 0.30
N CYS A 67 21.21 21.98 -0.97
CA CYS A 67 22.12 22.28 -2.07
C CYS A 67 21.59 23.48 -2.87
N VAL A 68 22.42 24.51 -3.02
CA VAL A 68 22.14 25.66 -3.90
C VAL A 68 23.07 25.57 -5.11
N GLY A 69 22.63 24.88 -6.17
CA GLY A 69 23.37 24.83 -7.45
C GLY A 69 23.60 23.42 -8.02
N SER A 70 23.54 23.35 -9.36
CA SER A 70 23.45 22.15 -10.22
C SER A 70 22.26 21.22 -9.92
N SER A 71 21.45 20.92 -10.93
CA SER A 71 20.20 20.16 -10.81
C SER A 71 20.39 18.65 -10.56
N THR A 72 21.62 18.18 -10.35
CA THR A 72 21.94 16.75 -10.30
C THR A 72 23.02 16.47 -9.25
N TRP A 73 22.57 16.08 -8.06
CA TRP A 73 23.44 15.65 -6.96
C TRP A 73 22.87 14.40 -6.30
N PHE A 74 23.73 13.64 -5.62
CA PHE A 74 23.39 12.36 -5.01
C PHE A 74 23.76 12.38 -3.53
N LEU A 75 22.95 11.73 -2.70
CA LEU A 75 23.21 11.56 -1.28
C LEU A 75 23.44 10.08 -0.98
N PHE A 76 24.62 9.73 -0.48
CA PHE A 76 25.00 8.38 -0.09
C PHE A 76 24.93 8.24 1.43
N VAL A 77 24.32 7.17 1.91
CA VAL A 77 24.29 6.78 3.32
C VAL A 77 24.92 5.40 3.41
N ASP A 78 26.16 5.35 3.87
CA ASP A 78 26.98 4.14 3.83
C ASP A 78 27.05 3.42 5.19
N GLY A 79 26.60 4.09 6.27
CA GLY A 79 26.58 3.52 7.61
C GLY A 79 26.15 4.51 8.68
N CYS A 80 25.92 4.00 9.90
CA CYS A 80 25.61 4.80 11.09
C CYS A 80 26.82 4.99 12.01
N GLY A 81 27.99 4.49 11.62
CA GLY A 81 29.18 4.48 12.47
C GLY A 81 29.03 3.62 13.74
N ASN A 82 30.14 3.37 14.43
CA ASN A 82 30.21 2.48 15.61
C ASN A 82 29.89 3.19 16.95
N VAL A 83 29.27 4.37 16.94
CA VAL A 83 29.29 5.30 18.10
C VAL A 83 27.90 5.50 18.71
N GLY A 84 27.35 4.47 19.36
CA GLY A 84 26.24 4.57 20.33
C GLY A 84 24.85 4.98 19.81
N SER A 85 24.76 5.61 18.63
CA SER A 85 23.53 5.92 17.92
C SER A 85 23.47 5.11 16.63
N THR A 86 22.30 4.58 16.31
CA THR A 86 22.04 3.83 15.07
C THR A 86 21.12 4.59 14.12
N PHE A 87 20.92 5.90 14.36
CA PHE A 87 19.95 6.72 13.64
C PHE A 87 20.63 7.71 12.70
N VAL A 88 20.17 7.77 11.46
CA VAL A 88 20.50 8.83 10.50
C VAL A 88 19.20 9.52 10.12
N THR A 89 19.04 10.77 10.50
CA THR A 89 17.87 11.58 10.11
C THR A 89 18.29 12.58 9.05
N LEU A 90 17.66 12.53 7.89
CA LEU A 90 17.88 13.41 6.76
C LEU A 90 16.68 14.34 6.58
N GLN A 91 16.91 15.64 6.70
CA GLN A 91 15.93 16.68 6.40
C GLN A 91 16.32 17.32 5.06
N LEU A 92 15.68 16.88 3.98
CA LEU A 92 16.00 17.32 2.62
C LEU A 92 15.19 18.58 2.29
N ARG A 93 15.81 19.75 2.42
CA ARG A 93 15.20 21.05 2.04
C ARG A 93 15.32 21.35 0.55
N SER A 94 16.28 20.72 -0.11
CA SER A 94 16.37 20.61 -1.56
C SER A 94 16.39 19.13 -1.93
N SER A 95 15.71 18.73 -3.01
CA SER A 95 15.72 17.32 -3.40
C SER A 95 17.03 16.95 -4.12
N PRO A 96 17.71 15.86 -3.72
CA PRO A 96 18.69 15.21 -4.56
C PRO A 96 18.01 14.59 -5.77
N LYS A 97 18.83 14.23 -6.76
CA LYS A 97 18.40 13.33 -7.82
C LYS A 97 18.05 11.95 -7.25
N GLN A 98 18.84 11.49 -6.28
CA GLN A 98 18.67 10.19 -5.63
C GLN A 98 19.38 10.15 -4.27
N VAL A 99 18.77 9.44 -3.32
CA VAL A 99 19.39 9.02 -2.06
C VAL A 99 19.71 7.53 -2.16
N ILE A 100 20.95 7.15 -1.89
CA ILE A 100 21.47 5.78 -2.02
C ILE A 100 21.90 5.30 -0.63
N LEU A 101 21.25 4.26 -0.13
CA LEU A 101 21.60 3.59 1.11
C LEU A 101 22.33 2.30 0.72
N SER A 102 23.66 2.26 0.87
CA SER A 102 24.43 1.08 0.46
C SER A 102 25.60 0.79 1.38
N ASP A 103 25.73 -0.47 1.78
CA ASP A 103 26.96 -1.00 2.36
C ASP A 103 27.66 -2.01 1.44
N ILE A 104 27.15 -2.14 0.21
CA ILE A 104 27.71 -3.05 -0.79
C ILE A 104 28.90 -2.36 -1.46
N GLY A 105 30.09 -2.92 -1.27
CA GLY A 105 31.33 -2.47 -1.93
C GLY A 105 32.28 -1.68 -1.04
N ASN A 106 31.90 -1.31 0.18
CA ASN A 106 32.80 -0.71 1.15
C ASN A 106 32.86 -1.55 2.46
N PRO A 107 33.92 -2.34 2.67
CA PRO A 107 34.03 -3.21 3.86
C PRO A 107 34.22 -2.45 5.17
N SER A 108 34.45 -1.13 5.11
CA SER A 108 34.70 -0.29 6.29
C SER A 108 33.44 0.39 6.85
N THR A 109 32.33 0.32 6.14
CA THR A 109 31.03 0.89 6.54
C THR A 109 29.97 -0.22 6.57
N SER A 110 28.97 -0.08 7.43
CA SER A 110 27.90 -1.07 7.55
C SER A 110 26.60 -0.37 7.93
N LEU A 111 25.51 -0.81 7.30
CA LEU A 111 24.15 -0.41 7.65
C LEU A 111 23.54 -1.31 8.75
N ARG A 112 24.35 -2.14 9.41
CA ARG A 112 23.88 -3.05 10.45
C ARG A 112 23.22 -2.30 11.60
N GLY A 113 21.95 -2.59 11.87
CA GLY A 113 21.14 -1.95 12.90
C GLY A 113 20.73 -0.52 12.59
N CYS A 114 21.12 0.02 11.44
CA CYS A 114 20.85 1.40 11.05
C CYS A 114 19.35 1.67 10.88
N ARG A 115 18.92 2.84 11.32
CA ARG A 115 17.59 3.39 11.10
C ARG A 115 17.74 4.71 10.38
N VAL A 116 17.41 4.72 9.10
CA VAL A 116 17.53 5.90 8.24
C VAL A 116 16.16 6.52 8.05
N ASN A 117 16.00 7.75 8.51
CA ASN A 117 14.77 8.53 8.39
C ASN A 117 15.00 9.66 7.38
N ILE A 118 14.25 9.70 6.29
CA ILE A 118 14.38 10.70 5.23
C ILE A 118 13.10 11.51 5.19
N THR A 119 13.21 12.83 5.29
CA THR A 119 12.07 13.74 5.15
C THR A 119 12.32 14.68 3.99
N TYR A 120 11.51 14.58 2.94
CA TYR A 120 11.48 15.52 1.83
C TYR A 120 10.59 16.71 2.20
N PHE A 121 11.20 17.85 2.53
CA PHE A 121 10.48 19.11 2.76
C PHE A 121 10.15 19.82 1.45
N ALA A 122 11.03 19.71 0.45
CA ALA A 122 10.76 20.14 -0.91
C ALA A 122 10.18 19.00 -1.75
N SER A 123 9.58 19.35 -2.89
CA SER A 123 9.20 18.37 -3.91
C SER A 123 10.43 17.59 -4.38
N THR A 124 10.24 16.30 -4.70
CA THR A 124 11.31 15.49 -5.25
C THR A 124 11.76 16.07 -6.60
N THR A 125 12.98 15.79 -7.05
CA THR A 125 13.34 16.11 -8.45
C THR A 125 12.45 15.31 -9.40
N ALA A 126 12.21 15.80 -10.61
CA ALA A 126 11.54 14.98 -11.62
C ALA A 126 12.53 13.90 -12.14
N PRO A 127 12.14 12.61 -12.20
CA PRO A 127 12.99 11.58 -12.77
C PRO A 127 13.32 11.82 -14.26
N ALA A 128 14.31 11.08 -14.76
CA ALA A 128 14.66 11.08 -16.18
C ALA A 128 13.58 10.37 -17.02
N ALA A 129 13.54 10.67 -18.33
CA ALA A 129 12.52 10.09 -19.23
C ALA A 129 12.76 8.61 -19.44
N GLY A 130 11.70 7.81 -19.30
CA GLY A 130 11.80 6.36 -19.35
C GLY A 130 12.52 5.76 -18.13
N ALA A 131 12.61 6.49 -17.02
CA ALA A 131 13.11 5.96 -15.74
C ALA A 131 12.27 4.73 -15.37
N THR A 132 12.87 3.56 -15.53
CA THR A 132 12.21 2.26 -15.33
C THR A 132 13.12 1.31 -14.55
N SER A 133 14.42 1.63 -14.47
CA SER A 133 15.37 0.89 -13.66
C SER A 133 15.16 1.23 -12.19
N ALA A 134 15.42 0.25 -11.33
CA ALA A 134 15.53 0.48 -9.90
C ALA A 134 16.55 1.55 -9.53
N ARG A 135 17.65 1.65 -10.30
CA ARG A 135 18.70 2.66 -10.13
C ARG A 135 18.29 4.06 -10.55
N ASP A 136 17.09 4.23 -11.11
CA ASP A 136 16.52 5.55 -11.40
C ASP A 136 15.57 6.03 -10.29
N ALA A 137 15.38 5.25 -9.21
CA ALA A 137 14.48 5.60 -8.12
C ALA A 137 14.98 6.79 -7.30
N HIS A 138 14.09 7.51 -6.62
CA HIS A 138 14.48 8.61 -5.71
C HIS A 138 15.23 8.11 -4.49
N VAL A 139 14.88 6.93 -3.99
CA VAL A 139 15.59 6.27 -2.90
C VAL A 139 15.97 4.86 -3.35
N VAL A 140 17.25 4.54 -3.33
CA VAL A 140 17.77 3.22 -3.64
C VAL A 140 18.36 2.62 -2.37
N VAL A 141 17.97 1.40 -2.05
CA VAL A 141 18.53 0.64 -0.93
C VAL A 141 19.19 -0.60 -1.48
N GLU A 142 20.51 -0.69 -1.33
CA GLU A 142 21.36 -1.81 -1.74
C GLU A 142 22.15 -2.28 -0.50
N THR A 143 21.59 -3.19 0.31
CA THR A 143 22.20 -3.62 1.57
C THR A 143 22.51 -5.11 1.58
N SER A 144 23.63 -5.45 2.21
CA SER A 144 24.00 -6.83 2.58
C SER A 144 23.94 -7.07 4.10
N SER A 145 23.77 -6.01 4.89
CA SER A 145 23.62 -6.09 6.35
C SER A 145 22.15 -6.04 6.81
N PRO A 146 21.85 -6.50 8.04
CA PRO A 146 20.56 -6.28 8.69
C PRO A 146 20.32 -4.80 9.02
N VAL A 147 19.48 -4.11 8.27
CA VAL A 147 19.07 -2.71 8.51
C VAL A 147 17.84 -2.70 9.42
N GLY A 148 17.84 -1.82 10.42
CA GLY A 148 16.75 -1.71 11.37
C GLY A 148 15.52 -0.99 10.80
N ALA A 149 15.69 0.08 10.03
CA ALA A 149 14.57 0.74 9.36
C ALA A 149 15.02 1.66 8.22
N VAL A 150 14.16 1.78 7.20
CA VAL A 150 14.20 2.88 6.22
C VAL A 150 12.84 3.56 6.22
N VAL A 151 12.79 4.77 6.75
CA VAL A 151 11.57 5.57 6.89
C VAL A 151 11.67 6.77 5.96
N VAL A 152 10.67 6.98 5.10
CA VAL A 152 10.64 8.10 4.17
C VAL A 152 9.32 8.84 4.30
N THR A 153 9.39 10.14 4.51
CA THR A 153 8.23 11.04 4.60
C THR A 153 8.34 12.08 3.50
N VAL A 154 7.29 12.25 2.69
CA VAL A 154 7.26 13.24 1.61
C VAL A 154 6.22 14.30 1.93
N LEU A 155 6.67 15.52 2.26
CA LEU A 155 5.78 16.64 2.59
C LEU A 155 5.38 17.46 1.35
N GLY A 156 6.22 17.48 0.31
CA GLY A 156 5.98 18.19 -0.94
C GLY A 156 5.29 17.33 -2.02
N ALA A 157 5.57 17.64 -3.29
CA ALA A 157 5.16 16.81 -4.41
C ALA A 157 6.18 15.69 -4.66
N MET A 158 5.69 14.45 -4.80
CA MET A 158 6.49 13.34 -5.31
C MET A 158 6.28 13.23 -6.82
N HIS A 159 7.32 13.56 -7.59
CA HIS A 159 7.33 13.32 -9.03
C HIS A 159 7.70 11.87 -9.31
N LEU A 160 6.77 11.11 -9.89
CA LEU A 160 6.89 9.68 -10.10
C LEU A 160 7.00 9.33 -11.60
N GLU A 161 8.07 8.62 -11.94
CA GLU A 161 8.28 7.93 -13.20
C GLU A 161 9.20 6.74 -12.86
N GLY A 162 8.71 5.51 -13.02
CA GLY A 162 9.37 4.34 -12.43
C GLY A 162 9.11 4.23 -10.93
N LYS A 163 10.14 3.94 -10.13
CA LYS A 163 10.00 3.63 -8.70
C LYS A 163 10.34 4.85 -7.84
N PHE A 164 9.57 5.16 -6.79
CA PHE A 164 9.99 6.17 -5.81
C PHE A 164 11.10 5.63 -4.91
N MET A 165 10.85 4.48 -4.28
CA MET A 165 11.85 3.70 -3.57
C MET A 165 12.08 2.39 -4.30
N SER A 166 13.34 2.00 -4.47
CA SER A 166 13.72 0.67 -4.94
C SER A 166 14.64 0.00 -3.94
N ILE A 167 14.35 -1.28 -3.64
CA ILE A 167 15.19 -2.11 -2.78
C ILE A 167 15.71 -3.27 -3.62
N GLU A 168 17.03 -3.35 -3.74
CA GLU A 168 17.76 -4.34 -4.50
C GLU A 168 18.97 -4.83 -3.70
N GLY A 169 19.68 -5.84 -4.20
CA GLY A 169 20.87 -6.33 -3.53
C GLY A 169 21.37 -7.64 -4.10
N ASN A 170 22.01 -8.43 -3.24
CA ASN A 170 22.55 -9.75 -3.55
C ASN A 170 21.79 -10.89 -2.87
N GLY A 171 20.61 -10.60 -2.30
CA GLY A 171 19.77 -11.54 -1.55
C GLY A 171 20.22 -11.80 -0.11
N THR A 172 21.24 -11.08 0.38
CA THR A 172 21.73 -11.19 1.77
C THR A 172 21.26 -10.02 2.62
N GLY A 173 21.26 -10.18 3.95
CA GLY A 173 20.80 -9.16 4.88
C GLY A 173 19.28 -9.16 5.12
N SER A 174 18.81 -8.12 5.80
CA SER A 174 17.39 -7.92 6.11
C SER A 174 17.09 -6.44 6.29
N ILE A 175 15.83 -6.06 6.15
CA ILE A 175 15.33 -4.73 6.54
C ILE A 175 14.13 -4.97 7.45
N ASP A 176 14.21 -4.59 8.74
CA ASP A 176 13.13 -4.90 9.67
C ASP A 176 11.85 -4.09 9.36
N LEU A 177 12.01 -2.81 8.96
CA LEU A 177 10.91 -1.91 8.63
C LEU A 177 11.23 -1.03 7.41
N VAL A 178 10.30 -0.97 6.46
CA VAL A 178 10.22 0.06 5.43
C VAL A 178 8.94 0.84 5.67
N ASP A 179 9.02 2.14 5.92
CA ASP A 179 7.85 3.00 6.13
C ASP A 179 7.90 4.17 5.13
N ILE A 180 6.87 4.31 4.30
CA ILE A 180 6.75 5.40 3.33
C ILE A 180 5.45 6.14 3.62
N SER A 181 5.54 7.41 3.99
CA SER A 181 4.39 8.20 4.40
C SER A 181 4.27 9.52 3.64
N PHE A 182 3.02 9.82 3.31
CA PHE A 182 2.58 11.01 2.60
C PHE A 182 1.48 11.65 3.45
N PRO A 183 1.79 12.66 4.28
CA PRO A 183 0.81 13.33 5.11
C PRO A 183 -0.06 14.29 4.30
N SER A 184 -1.06 14.89 4.97
CA SER A 184 -2.04 15.74 4.32
C SER A 184 -1.37 16.97 3.70
N GLY A 185 -1.75 17.29 2.45
CA GLY A 185 -1.16 18.38 1.67
C GLY A 185 -0.04 17.94 0.73
N SER A 186 0.48 16.71 0.86
CA SER A 186 1.40 16.13 -0.14
C SER A 186 0.68 15.78 -1.45
N THR A 187 1.42 15.73 -2.55
CA THR A 187 0.89 15.33 -3.86
C THR A 187 1.75 14.24 -4.48
N ILE A 188 1.13 13.36 -5.27
CA ILE A 188 1.83 12.42 -6.14
C ILE A 188 1.51 12.82 -7.57
N GLU A 189 2.55 13.15 -8.33
CA GLU A 189 2.44 13.71 -9.66
C GLU A 189 3.27 12.87 -10.62
N CYS A 190 2.72 12.52 -11.78
CA CYS A 190 3.54 11.97 -12.85
C CYS A 190 4.35 13.08 -13.50
N ARG A 191 5.46 12.73 -14.14
CA ARG A 191 6.32 13.73 -14.76
C ARG A 191 5.60 14.50 -15.89
N SER A 192 5.76 15.82 -15.93
CA SER A 192 5.12 16.73 -16.89
C SER A 192 5.34 16.45 -18.39
N ALA A 193 6.41 15.75 -18.78
CA ALA A 193 6.70 15.44 -20.18
C ALA A 193 5.98 14.18 -20.71
N TYR A 194 5.50 13.31 -19.81
CA TYR A 194 4.65 12.16 -20.13
C TYR A 194 3.40 12.26 -19.26
N PRO A 195 2.21 12.49 -19.83
CA PRO A 195 1.02 12.83 -19.06
C PRO A 195 0.43 11.69 -18.22
N ALA A 196 1.18 10.59 -17.97
CA ALA A 196 0.71 9.41 -17.27
C ALA A 196 1.85 8.57 -16.67
N CYS A 197 1.70 8.21 -15.39
CA CYS A 197 2.43 7.11 -14.76
C CYS A 197 1.95 5.79 -15.39
N SER A 198 2.80 4.78 -15.47
CA SER A 198 2.39 3.50 -16.03
C SER A 198 2.87 2.35 -15.15
N THR A 199 1.91 1.65 -14.53
CA THR A 199 2.17 0.41 -13.79
C THR A 199 2.77 -0.66 -14.69
N ILE A 200 2.37 -0.73 -15.96
CA ILE A 200 2.94 -1.65 -16.96
C ILE A 200 4.43 -1.40 -17.17
N LEU A 201 4.85 -0.13 -17.14
CA LEU A 201 6.26 0.26 -17.21
C LEU A 201 6.99 0.13 -15.86
N GLY A 202 6.32 -0.36 -14.81
CA GLY A 202 6.89 -0.57 -13.49
C GLY A 202 6.80 0.65 -12.56
N THR A 203 5.87 1.56 -12.81
CA THR A 203 5.72 2.76 -11.97
C THR A 203 5.12 2.44 -10.60
N ALA A 204 5.84 2.72 -9.51
CA ALA A 204 5.43 2.37 -8.16
C ALA A 204 6.02 3.24 -7.03
N VAL A 205 5.35 3.27 -5.87
CA VAL A 205 5.90 3.88 -4.65
C VAL A 205 7.07 3.04 -4.13
N LEU A 206 6.90 1.73 -4.03
CA LEU A 206 7.94 0.78 -3.62
C LEU A 206 8.14 -0.31 -4.68
N GLY A 207 9.36 -0.44 -5.20
CA GLY A 207 9.78 -1.55 -6.03
C GLY A 207 10.73 -2.47 -5.29
N LEU A 208 10.44 -3.77 -5.28
CA LEU A 208 11.33 -4.81 -4.75
C LEU A 208 11.93 -5.55 -5.95
N GLY A 209 13.23 -5.38 -6.16
CA GLY A 209 13.92 -5.84 -7.36
C GLY A 209 14.92 -6.97 -7.13
N LEU A 210 15.86 -7.09 -8.07
CA LEU A 210 16.82 -8.19 -8.10
C LEU A 210 17.62 -8.28 -6.80
N GLY A 211 17.66 -9.47 -6.19
CA GLY A 211 18.41 -9.72 -4.96
C GLY A 211 17.96 -8.88 -3.77
N CYS A 212 16.70 -8.43 -3.74
CA CYS A 212 16.12 -7.76 -2.59
C CYS A 212 16.33 -8.60 -1.30
N PRO A 213 16.85 -8.01 -0.20
CA PRO A 213 16.92 -8.67 1.10
C PRO A 213 15.53 -9.00 1.64
N THR A 214 15.47 -9.82 2.68
CA THR A 214 14.19 -10.08 3.37
C THR A 214 13.69 -8.80 4.07
N ILE A 215 12.39 -8.52 3.95
CA ILE A 215 11.76 -7.35 4.59
C ILE A 215 10.81 -7.84 5.68
N GLY A 216 10.97 -7.33 6.89
CA GLY A 216 10.11 -7.62 8.04
C GLY A 216 8.71 -7.02 7.82
N LYS A 217 8.60 -5.70 7.86
CA LYS A 217 7.34 -4.98 7.69
C LYS A 217 7.45 -3.89 6.64
N VAL A 218 6.44 -3.78 5.78
CA VAL A 218 6.24 -2.60 4.91
C VAL A 218 5.02 -1.82 5.38
N ARG A 219 5.19 -0.52 5.58
CA ARG A 219 4.12 0.41 5.89
C ARG A 219 4.06 1.49 4.80
N ILE A 220 2.90 1.67 4.19
CA ILE A 220 2.67 2.74 3.21
C ILE A 220 1.44 3.53 3.64
N VAL A 221 1.60 4.82 3.86
CA VAL A 221 0.52 5.70 4.34
C VAL A 221 0.32 6.86 3.36
N LEU A 222 -0.83 6.89 2.70
CA LEU A 222 -1.36 8.05 1.98
C LEU A 222 -2.47 8.65 2.84
N ASN A 223 -2.28 9.84 3.39
CA ASN A 223 -3.25 10.46 4.31
C ASN A 223 -3.53 11.90 3.89
N GLY A 224 -4.64 12.11 3.17
CA GLY A 224 -4.94 13.41 2.56
C GLY A 224 -3.97 13.78 1.44
N THR A 225 -3.32 12.79 0.83
CA THR A 225 -2.41 12.95 -0.31
C THR A 225 -3.21 13.08 -1.58
N ASN A 226 -2.91 14.09 -2.41
CA ASN A 226 -3.59 14.25 -3.69
C ASN A 226 -2.94 13.37 -4.77
N THR A 227 -3.69 12.41 -5.30
CA THR A 227 -3.27 11.50 -6.39
C THR A 227 -3.97 11.76 -7.72
N SER A 228 -4.80 12.81 -7.80
CA SER A 228 -5.65 13.07 -8.98
C SER A 228 -4.85 13.25 -10.26
N THR A 229 -3.73 13.96 -10.22
CA THR A 229 -2.87 14.19 -11.40
C THR A 229 -2.02 12.98 -11.79
N SER A 230 -1.83 12.01 -10.89
CA SER A 230 -1.02 10.82 -11.15
C SER A 230 -1.81 9.61 -11.61
N MET A 231 -3.12 9.60 -11.36
CA MET A 231 -4.02 8.52 -11.79
C MET A 231 -5.05 8.96 -12.84
N VAL A 232 -5.10 10.24 -13.21
CA VAL A 232 -5.92 10.74 -14.33
C VAL A 232 -4.99 11.11 -15.49
N SER A 233 -5.26 10.60 -16.69
CA SER A 233 -4.70 11.19 -17.90
C SER A 233 -5.77 11.30 -18.99
N SER A 234 -5.98 12.53 -19.48
CA SER A 234 -6.89 12.82 -20.60
C SER A 234 -6.36 12.30 -21.95
N THR A 235 -5.09 11.93 -22.01
CA THR A 235 -4.39 11.50 -23.23
C THR A 235 -4.00 10.02 -23.22
N MET A 236 -3.96 9.39 -22.04
CA MET A 236 -3.58 7.98 -21.85
C MET A 236 -4.57 7.32 -20.89
N PRO A 237 -5.52 6.51 -21.38
CA PRO A 237 -6.51 5.84 -20.52
C PRO A 237 -5.92 4.75 -19.61
N THR A 238 -4.59 4.72 -19.41
CA THR A 238 -3.85 3.70 -18.64
C THR A 238 -2.95 4.32 -17.55
N ALA A 239 -3.19 5.58 -17.19
CA ALA A 239 -2.36 6.31 -16.23
C ALA A 239 -2.58 5.81 -14.79
N SER A 240 -1.59 5.11 -14.24
CA SER A 240 -1.67 4.61 -12.86
C SER A 240 -0.29 4.28 -12.29
N PHE A 241 -0.21 4.13 -10.97
CA PHE A 241 0.96 3.62 -10.26
C PHE A 241 0.55 2.58 -9.21
N ALA A 242 1.48 1.70 -8.86
CA ALA A 242 1.29 0.74 -7.78
C ALA A 242 1.89 1.25 -6.46
N LEU A 243 1.32 0.84 -5.34
CA LEU A 243 1.93 1.07 -4.03
C LEU A 243 3.15 0.17 -3.86
N ILE A 244 3.04 -1.10 -4.25
CA ILE A 244 4.13 -2.07 -4.17
C ILE A 244 4.18 -2.90 -5.46
N ILE A 245 5.36 -2.99 -6.06
CA ILE A 245 5.67 -3.94 -7.13
C ILE A 245 6.78 -4.87 -6.65
N ILE A 246 6.53 -6.18 -6.71
CA ILE A 246 7.59 -7.19 -6.67
C ILE A 246 8.02 -7.47 -8.10
N ASP A 247 9.26 -7.15 -8.46
CA ASP A 247 9.76 -7.21 -9.83
C ASP A 247 10.65 -8.43 -10.06
N ASN A 248 10.02 -9.53 -10.47
CA ASN A 248 10.67 -10.80 -10.82
C ASN A 248 10.72 -11.00 -12.34
N SER A 249 10.91 -9.92 -13.10
CA SER A 249 10.89 -9.89 -14.56
C SER A 249 12.16 -10.40 -15.25
N THR A 250 13.26 -10.62 -14.51
CA THR A 250 14.57 -10.96 -15.10
C THR A 250 14.98 -12.42 -14.93
N GLY A 251 14.23 -13.22 -14.17
CA GLY A 251 14.51 -14.65 -13.94
C GLY A 251 15.79 -14.97 -13.15
N LEU A 252 16.68 -13.98 -12.94
CA LEU A 252 18.00 -14.13 -12.32
C LEU A 252 17.97 -14.03 -10.78
N SER A 253 16.89 -13.52 -10.20
CA SER A 253 16.63 -13.52 -8.75
C SER A 253 15.15 -13.24 -8.50
N THR A 254 14.61 -13.73 -7.38
CA THR A 254 13.24 -13.46 -6.94
C THR A 254 13.28 -12.58 -5.70
N ALA A 255 12.68 -11.40 -5.78
CA ALA A 255 12.42 -10.58 -4.61
C ALA A 255 11.39 -11.29 -3.69
N PRO A 256 11.68 -11.45 -2.39
CA PRO A 256 10.72 -12.02 -1.46
C PRO A 256 9.59 -11.02 -1.17
N THR A 257 8.41 -11.55 -0.87
CA THR A 257 7.31 -10.77 -0.30
C THR A 257 7.67 -10.32 1.13
N PRO A 258 7.39 -9.08 1.53
CA PRO A 258 7.49 -8.65 2.92
C PRO A 258 6.70 -9.56 3.86
N ARG A 259 7.18 -9.76 5.10
CA ARG A 259 6.51 -10.65 6.07
C ARG A 259 5.24 -10.07 6.66
N ASP A 260 5.12 -8.74 6.72
CA ASP A 260 3.97 -8.00 7.24
C ASP A 260 3.74 -6.70 6.45
N HIS A 261 2.48 -6.27 6.37
CA HIS A 261 2.04 -5.12 5.59
C HIS A 261 1.08 -4.25 6.40
N GLU A 262 1.26 -2.94 6.32
CA GLU A 262 0.30 -1.96 6.81
C GLU A 262 0.11 -0.88 5.74
N ILE A 263 -1.00 -0.96 5.01
CA ILE A 263 -1.32 -0.02 3.94
C ILE A 263 -2.49 0.84 4.38
N VAL A 264 -2.29 2.15 4.39
CA VAL A 264 -3.33 3.12 4.76
C VAL A 264 -3.53 4.10 3.61
N VAL A 265 -4.75 4.16 3.10
CA VAL A 265 -5.16 5.07 2.04
C VAL A 265 -6.37 5.87 2.55
N ASP A 266 -6.11 7.02 3.14
CA ASP A 266 -7.07 7.84 3.86
C ASP A 266 -7.25 9.18 3.14
N ARG A 267 -8.49 9.48 2.73
CA ARG A 267 -8.91 10.78 2.16
C ARG A 267 -8.04 11.27 1.00
N VAL A 268 -7.61 10.37 0.13
CA VAL A 268 -6.80 10.71 -1.06
C VAL A 268 -7.60 11.35 -2.20
N GLY A 269 -8.91 11.50 -2.04
CA GLY A 269 -9.82 12.02 -3.05
C GLY A 269 -10.25 10.92 -4.02
N ILE A 270 -9.69 10.92 -5.23
CA ILE A 270 -10.05 9.97 -6.30
C ILE A 270 -8.88 9.05 -6.62
N LEU A 271 -9.14 7.75 -6.62
CA LEU A 271 -8.27 6.72 -7.17
C LEU A 271 -8.82 6.24 -8.51
N LEU A 272 -7.95 6.16 -9.51
CA LEU A 272 -8.23 5.62 -10.83
C LEU A 272 -7.25 4.47 -11.14
N PRO A 273 -7.36 3.34 -10.44
CA PRO A 273 -6.51 2.19 -10.69
C PRO A 273 -6.88 1.57 -12.05
N GLU A 274 -5.91 1.50 -12.96
CA GLU A 274 -6.04 0.71 -14.20
C GLU A 274 -5.58 -0.75 -13.97
N THR A 275 -4.73 -0.94 -12.97
CA THR A 275 -4.26 -2.24 -12.45
C THR A 275 -4.32 -2.24 -10.93
N SER A 276 -4.24 -3.42 -10.30
CA SER A 276 -4.19 -3.52 -8.83
C SER A 276 -3.03 -2.72 -8.23
N LEU A 277 -3.29 -2.09 -7.07
CA LEU A 277 -2.31 -1.27 -6.35
C LEU A 277 -1.13 -2.09 -5.80
N LEU A 278 -1.31 -3.41 -5.69
CA LEU A 278 -0.28 -4.36 -5.31
C LEU A 278 -0.22 -5.41 -6.41
N HIS A 279 0.95 -5.66 -6.99
CA HIS A 279 1.10 -6.74 -7.96
C HIS A 279 2.53 -7.29 -8.02
N LEU A 280 2.63 -8.53 -8.49
CA LEU A 280 3.87 -9.21 -8.82
C LEU A 280 4.09 -9.07 -10.33
N ARG A 281 5.22 -8.53 -10.75
CA ARG A 281 5.64 -8.55 -12.15
C ARG A 281 6.52 -9.77 -12.38
N GLN A 282 6.13 -10.65 -13.29
CA GLN A 282 6.86 -11.88 -13.56
C GLN A 282 7.16 -12.05 -15.05
N ALA A 283 8.33 -12.60 -15.37
CA ALA A 283 8.67 -13.02 -16.73
C ALA A 283 7.87 -14.26 -17.13
N VAL A 284 7.17 -14.18 -18.26
CA VAL A 284 6.53 -15.33 -18.93
C VAL A 284 7.07 -15.37 -20.36
N GLY A 285 8.08 -16.20 -20.57
CA GLY A 285 8.84 -16.23 -21.83
C GLY A 285 9.58 -14.91 -22.06
N ILE A 286 9.28 -14.24 -23.18
CA ILE A 286 9.84 -12.92 -23.55
C ILE A 286 8.96 -11.74 -23.08
N THR A 287 7.83 -12.03 -22.43
CA THR A 287 6.87 -11.00 -21.98
C THR A 287 6.88 -10.88 -20.47
N THR A 288 6.49 -9.70 -19.96
CA THR A 288 6.25 -9.50 -18.52
C THR A 288 4.77 -9.38 -18.26
N VAL A 289 4.26 -10.14 -17.29
CA VAL A 289 2.85 -10.16 -16.91
C VAL A 289 2.70 -9.63 -15.49
N ALA A 290 1.65 -8.84 -15.26
CA ALA A 290 1.23 -8.43 -13.93
C ALA A 290 0.34 -9.53 -13.33
N ASN A 291 0.83 -10.12 -12.25
CA ASN A 291 0.23 -11.19 -11.49
C ASN A 291 -0.32 -10.68 -10.15
N PRO A 292 -1.32 -11.36 -9.57
CA PRO A 292 -1.76 -11.11 -8.20
C PRO A 292 -0.60 -11.06 -7.20
N TYR A 293 -0.73 -10.24 -6.16
CA TYR A 293 0.27 -10.05 -5.12
C TYR A 293 0.33 -11.26 -4.18
N PRO A 294 1.46 -11.99 -4.10
CA PRO A 294 1.55 -13.23 -3.34
C PRO A 294 1.68 -13.00 -1.84
N PHE A 295 1.22 -13.95 -1.03
CA PHE A 295 1.50 -14.10 0.41
C PHE A 295 1.26 -12.85 1.27
N PHE A 296 0.27 -12.04 0.91
CA PHE A 296 -0.07 -10.87 1.70
C PHE A 296 -0.37 -11.27 3.16
N ASN A 297 0.23 -10.54 4.09
CA ASN A 297 0.07 -10.70 5.52
C ASN A 297 -0.01 -9.30 6.13
N GLY A 298 -1.08 -8.97 6.85
CA GLY A 298 -1.24 -7.69 7.52
C GLY A 298 -2.57 -7.00 7.21
N THR A 299 -2.55 -5.66 7.18
CA THR A 299 -3.76 -4.83 7.15
C THR A 299 -3.76 -3.82 6.00
N ILE A 300 -4.93 -3.64 5.38
CA ILE A 300 -5.22 -2.55 4.45
C ILE A 300 -6.38 -1.73 5.01
N ILE A 301 -6.23 -0.42 5.08
CA ILE A 301 -7.24 0.52 5.54
C ILE A 301 -7.48 1.56 4.44
N VAL A 302 -8.70 1.64 3.92
CA VAL A 302 -9.11 2.62 2.90
C VAL A 302 -10.27 3.43 3.45
N ARG A 303 -10.15 4.77 3.49
CA ARG A 303 -11.16 5.64 4.10
C ARG A 303 -11.46 6.90 3.30
N GLY A 304 -12.74 7.21 3.11
CA GLY A 304 -13.16 8.46 2.47
C GLY A 304 -12.57 8.64 1.06
N VAL A 305 -12.60 7.57 0.27
CA VAL A 305 -11.99 7.52 -1.07
C VAL A 305 -13.06 7.21 -2.11
N SER A 306 -13.00 7.89 -3.25
CA SER A 306 -13.76 7.52 -4.44
C SER A 306 -12.86 6.73 -5.40
N ILE A 307 -13.25 5.51 -5.73
CA ILE A 307 -12.53 4.60 -6.63
C ILE A 307 -13.32 4.49 -7.92
N THR A 308 -12.72 4.96 -9.01
CA THR A 308 -13.32 4.92 -10.33
C THR A 308 -12.36 4.34 -11.36
N THR A 309 -12.81 4.16 -12.59
CA THR A 309 -11.97 3.74 -13.70
C THR A 309 -12.40 4.45 -14.97
N THR A 310 -11.45 4.75 -15.85
CA THR A 310 -11.75 5.34 -17.16
C THR A 310 -11.99 4.27 -18.22
N SER A 311 -11.63 3.02 -17.93
CA SER A 311 -11.71 1.89 -18.84
C SER A 311 -12.67 0.84 -18.28
N ALA A 312 -13.17 -0.07 -19.13
CA ALA A 312 -13.94 -1.24 -18.66
C ALA A 312 -13.04 -2.28 -17.96
N SER A 313 -11.93 -1.85 -17.34
CA SER A 313 -11.00 -2.71 -16.63
C SER A 313 -11.73 -3.44 -15.51
N ASN A 314 -11.65 -4.77 -15.56
CA ASN A 314 -12.21 -5.66 -14.55
C ASN A 314 -11.19 -5.97 -13.44
N SER A 315 -10.06 -5.25 -13.36
CA SER A 315 -9.03 -5.51 -12.37
C SER A 315 -9.45 -4.96 -11.01
N PRO A 316 -9.44 -5.79 -9.95
CA PRO A 316 -9.78 -5.31 -8.62
C PRO A 316 -8.67 -4.43 -8.05
N LEU A 317 -9.03 -3.50 -7.16
CA LEU A 317 -8.09 -2.59 -6.49
C LEU A 317 -6.97 -3.37 -5.79
N PHE A 318 -7.31 -4.46 -5.10
CA PHE A 318 -6.37 -5.41 -4.51
C PHE A 318 -6.62 -6.81 -5.08
N ASN A 319 -5.57 -7.42 -5.62
CA ASN A 319 -5.59 -8.78 -6.12
C ASN A 319 -4.52 -9.60 -5.40
N LEU A 320 -4.93 -10.48 -4.49
CA LEU A 320 -4.04 -11.17 -3.55
C LEU A 320 -4.01 -12.66 -3.84
N ASP A 321 -2.82 -13.28 -3.92
CA ASP A 321 -2.66 -14.73 -4.09
C ASP A 321 -2.09 -15.36 -2.83
N ASN A 322 -2.73 -16.42 -2.33
CA ASN A 322 -2.37 -17.10 -1.09
C ASN A 322 -2.15 -16.14 0.11
N PRO A 323 -3.08 -15.19 0.41
CA PRO A 323 -2.93 -14.39 1.62
C PRO A 323 -2.86 -15.30 2.85
N THR A 324 -2.08 -14.90 3.86
CA THR A 324 -1.88 -15.65 5.10
C THR A 324 -2.80 -15.16 6.21
N VAL A 325 -2.72 -13.88 6.57
CA VAL A 325 -3.71 -13.18 7.40
C VAL A 325 -3.92 -11.81 6.80
N ALA A 326 -5.10 -11.53 6.27
CA ALA A 326 -5.42 -10.24 5.67
C ALA A 326 -6.62 -9.61 6.38
N THR A 327 -6.46 -8.39 6.87
CA THR A 327 -7.57 -7.56 7.36
C THR A 327 -7.73 -6.35 6.46
N LEU A 328 -8.89 -6.23 5.80
CA LEU A 328 -9.17 -5.20 4.81
C LEU A 328 -10.35 -4.36 5.32
N MET A 329 -10.11 -3.08 5.62
CA MET A 329 -11.11 -2.16 6.16
C MET A 329 -11.41 -1.06 5.15
N PHE A 330 -12.67 -0.89 4.79
CA PHE A 330 -13.16 0.15 3.91
C PHE A 330 -14.23 0.95 4.65
N ASP A 331 -14.03 2.26 4.80
CA ASP A 331 -14.98 3.15 5.49
C ASP A 331 -15.24 4.40 4.65
N GLY A 332 -16.51 4.68 4.33
CA GLY A 332 -16.87 5.83 3.50
C GLY A 332 -16.28 5.75 2.09
N VAL A 333 -16.23 4.55 1.51
CA VAL A 333 -15.68 4.31 0.17
C VAL A 333 -16.81 4.27 -0.86
N ASP A 334 -16.66 5.06 -1.92
CA ASP A 334 -17.48 4.98 -3.12
C ASP A 334 -16.66 4.25 -4.20
N SER A 335 -17.16 3.15 -4.75
CA SER A 335 -16.42 2.37 -5.76
C SER A 335 -17.29 1.91 -6.92
N VAL A 336 -16.83 2.19 -8.14
CA VAL A 336 -17.34 1.59 -9.39
C VAL A 336 -16.42 0.50 -9.95
N VAL A 337 -15.34 0.15 -9.23
CA VAL A 337 -14.40 -0.95 -9.56
C VAL A 337 -14.48 -2.06 -8.50
N GLY A 338 -14.12 -3.29 -8.85
CA GLY A 338 -13.94 -4.36 -7.87
C GLY A 338 -12.90 -4.00 -6.82
N ILE A 339 -13.18 -4.29 -5.55
CA ILE A 339 -12.31 -3.85 -4.46
C ILE A 339 -11.24 -4.89 -4.16
N VAL A 340 -11.63 -6.16 -4.01
CA VAL A 340 -10.73 -7.24 -3.59
C VAL A 340 -11.01 -8.50 -4.39
N SER A 341 -9.95 -9.13 -4.88
CA SER A 341 -9.92 -10.52 -5.38
C SER A 341 -8.86 -11.30 -4.62
N ILE A 342 -9.17 -12.56 -4.30
CA ILE A 342 -8.33 -13.45 -3.51
C ILE A 342 -8.17 -14.76 -4.27
N SER A 343 -6.98 -15.09 -4.76
CA SER A 343 -6.69 -16.41 -5.33
C SER A 343 -5.93 -17.28 -4.34
N GLN A 344 -5.94 -18.60 -4.58
CA GLN A 344 -5.18 -19.58 -3.79
C GLN A 344 -4.28 -20.41 -4.70
N GLY A 345 -3.15 -19.84 -5.13
CA GLY A 345 -2.08 -20.58 -5.81
C GLY A 345 -2.00 -20.35 -7.30
N PHE A 346 -2.53 -19.23 -7.82
CA PHE A 346 -2.57 -18.94 -9.26
C PHE A 346 -1.18 -19.04 -9.89
N ASN A 347 -0.15 -18.56 -9.19
CA ASN A 347 1.21 -18.53 -9.72
C ASN A 347 2.24 -19.31 -8.90
N GLN A 348 1.94 -19.63 -7.64
CA GLN A 348 2.86 -20.33 -6.76
C GLN A 348 2.14 -21.43 -5.98
N LYS A 349 2.70 -22.64 -6.04
CA LYS A 349 2.24 -23.76 -5.20
C LYS A 349 2.43 -23.35 -3.74
N SER A 350 1.34 -23.12 -3.03
CA SER A 350 1.35 -22.81 -1.60
C SER A 350 0.60 -23.89 -0.84
N VAL A 351 1.14 -24.25 0.31
CA VAL A 351 0.48 -25.09 1.33
C VAL A 351 -0.14 -24.19 2.42
N VAL A 352 0.14 -22.89 2.39
CA VAL A 352 -0.30 -21.94 3.41
C VAL A 352 -1.72 -21.47 3.09
N CYS A 353 -2.61 -21.74 4.03
CA CYS A 353 -4.02 -21.38 3.99
C CYS A 353 -4.23 -20.22 4.93
N GLY A 354 -4.87 -19.17 4.44
CA GLY A 354 -5.03 -17.96 5.22
C GLY A 354 -6.42 -17.71 5.76
N SER A 355 -6.50 -16.65 6.54
CA SER A 355 -7.74 -16.00 6.93
C SER A 355 -7.80 -14.61 6.32
N VAL A 356 -8.93 -14.27 5.73
CA VAL A 356 -9.20 -12.94 5.19
C VAL A 356 -10.45 -12.39 5.84
N HIS A 357 -10.30 -11.22 6.48
CA HIS A 357 -11.38 -10.46 7.07
C HIS A 357 -11.57 -9.17 6.27
N ILE A 358 -12.80 -8.92 5.80
CA ILE A 358 -13.17 -7.73 5.05
C ILE A 358 -14.27 -7.00 5.82
N LEU A 359 -14.00 -5.75 6.19
CA LEU A 359 -14.97 -4.85 6.81
C LEU A 359 -15.32 -3.73 5.82
N LEU A 360 -16.61 -3.58 5.53
CA LEU A 360 -17.18 -2.50 4.73
C LEU A 360 -18.11 -1.70 5.65
N ASP A 361 -17.86 -0.40 5.79
CA ASP A 361 -18.69 0.51 6.59
C ASP A 361 -19.00 1.79 5.82
N ASN A 362 -20.27 2.20 5.79
CA ASN A 362 -20.70 3.43 5.11
C ASN A 362 -20.25 3.54 3.63
N CYS A 363 -20.20 2.41 2.91
CA CYS A 363 -19.72 2.37 1.53
C CYS A 363 -20.85 2.42 0.50
N ASP A 364 -20.57 2.94 -0.69
CA ASP A 364 -21.40 2.77 -1.89
C ASP A 364 -20.62 2.02 -2.95
N ILE A 365 -20.99 0.75 -3.19
CA ILE A 365 -20.30 -0.15 -4.09
C ILE A 365 -21.19 -0.40 -5.30
N ASN A 366 -20.99 0.41 -6.34
CA ASN A 366 -21.72 0.36 -7.61
C ASN A 366 -20.97 -0.43 -8.69
N SER A 367 -20.19 -1.43 -8.26
CA SER A 367 -19.23 -2.14 -9.11
C SER A 367 -19.43 -3.65 -9.15
N THR A 368 -18.70 -4.27 -10.07
CA THR A 368 -18.35 -5.69 -10.03
C THR A 368 -17.56 -6.02 -8.75
N PHE A 369 -18.21 -6.55 -7.72
CA PHE A 369 -17.48 -7.10 -6.58
C PHE A 369 -16.96 -8.51 -6.93
N ASP A 370 -15.88 -8.61 -7.70
CA ASP A 370 -15.30 -9.92 -7.99
C ASP A 370 -14.37 -10.35 -6.85
N SER A 371 -14.95 -10.68 -5.69
CA SER A 371 -14.26 -11.55 -4.73
C SER A 371 -14.28 -12.96 -5.30
N ALA A 372 -13.58 -13.16 -6.41
CA ALA A 372 -13.35 -14.45 -6.99
C ALA A 372 -12.28 -15.14 -6.16
N VAL A 373 -12.70 -16.08 -5.31
CA VAL A 373 -11.82 -17.17 -4.89
C VAL A 373 -11.56 -18.02 -6.12
N VAL A 374 -10.58 -17.62 -6.92
CA VAL A 374 -10.05 -18.43 -8.02
C VAL A 374 -8.99 -19.33 -7.42
N VAL A 375 -9.32 -20.59 -7.22
CA VAL A 375 -8.31 -21.59 -6.92
C VAL A 375 -7.95 -22.25 -8.26
N PRO A 376 -6.71 -22.18 -8.73
CA PRO A 376 -6.32 -22.88 -9.94
C PRO A 376 -6.34 -24.40 -9.74
N LEU A 377 -6.44 -25.11 -10.86
CA LEU A 377 -6.30 -26.56 -10.93
C LEU A 377 -4.89 -26.97 -10.44
N ALA A 378 -4.79 -27.45 -9.20
CA ALA A 378 -3.58 -28.10 -8.70
C ALA A 378 -3.29 -29.34 -9.55
N ARG A 379 -2.31 -29.25 -10.46
CA ARG A 379 -1.93 -30.36 -11.35
C ARG A 379 -1.13 -31.47 -10.66
N GLU A 380 -0.73 -31.31 -9.40
CA GLU A 380 0.05 -32.34 -8.69
C GLU A 380 -0.36 -32.47 -7.22
N ILE A 381 -0.49 -33.72 -6.80
CA ILE A 381 -1.03 -34.21 -5.53
C ILE A 381 -0.04 -33.89 -4.41
N ALA A 382 -0.30 -32.83 -3.65
CA ALA A 382 0.23 -32.68 -2.30
C ALA A 382 -0.96 -32.77 -1.33
N THR A 383 -0.97 -33.82 -0.53
CA THR A 383 -2.00 -34.22 0.44
C THR A 383 -1.99 -33.33 1.68
N LEU A 384 -2.39 -32.06 1.56
CA LEU A 384 -2.48 -31.15 2.71
C LEU A 384 -3.88 -30.53 2.78
N ASP A 385 -4.58 -30.84 3.88
CA ASP A 385 -5.83 -30.21 4.28
C ASP A 385 -5.58 -28.71 4.45
N CYS A 386 -6.18 -27.91 3.57
CA CYS A 386 -5.98 -26.48 3.57
C CYS A 386 -7.30 -25.74 3.77
N ALA A 387 -7.38 -24.89 4.81
CA ALA A 387 -8.60 -24.17 5.18
C ALA A 387 -8.49 -22.67 4.89
N LEU A 388 -9.21 -22.18 3.87
CA LEU A 388 -9.37 -20.75 3.63
C LEU A 388 -10.60 -20.25 4.39
N ALA A 389 -10.40 -19.26 5.28
CA ALA A 389 -11.49 -18.57 5.96
C ALA A 389 -11.68 -17.17 5.38
N LEU A 390 -12.87 -16.88 4.88
CA LEU A 390 -13.29 -15.56 4.41
C LEU A 390 -14.43 -15.04 5.28
N ASP A 391 -14.20 -13.99 6.07
CA ASP A 391 -15.23 -13.28 6.84
C ASP A 391 -15.45 -11.90 6.23
N VAL A 392 -16.66 -11.63 5.74
CA VAL A 392 -17.05 -10.36 5.17
C VAL A 392 -18.15 -9.76 6.04
N GLN A 393 -17.90 -8.56 6.56
CA GLN A 393 -18.84 -7.80 7.38
C GLN A 393 -19.15 -6.48 6.68
N ALA A 394 -20.42 -6.25 6.37
CA ALA A 394 -20.89 -5.04 5.74
C ALA A 394 -21.90 -4.32 6.65
N HIS A 395 -21.67 -3.04 6.92
CA HIS A 395 -22.56 -2.17 7.69
C HIS A 395 -22.89 -0.89 6.93
N ASN A 396 -24.17 -0.55 6.81
CA ASN A 396 -24.60 0.67 6.12
C ASN A 396 -24.00 0.80 4.70
N VAL A 397 -23.98 -0.31 3.95
CA VAL A 397 -23.42 -0.38 2.60
C VAL A 397 -24.54 -0.41 1.58
N THR A 398 -24.38 0.34 0.50
CA THR A 398 -25.19 0.14 -0.72
C THR A 398 -24.42 -0.71 -1.71
N PHE A 399 -24.98 -1.84 -2.12
CA PHE A 399 -24.45 -2.70 -3.18
C PHE A 399 -25.33 -2.55 -4.41
N SER A 400 -24.78 -2.01 -5.50
CA SER A 400 -25.46 -1.89 -6.79
C SER A 400 -24.63 -2.57 -7.89
N PRO A 401 -24.48 -3.91 -7.84
CA PRO A 401 -23.65 -4.62 -8.82
C PRO A 401 -24.20 -4.42 -10.24
N ARG A 402 -23.31 -4.04 -11.15
CA ARG A 402 -23.57 -3.99 -12.60
C ARG A 402 -22.81 -5.11 -13.31
N ASN A 403 -23.27 -5.53 -14.48
CA ASN A 403 -22.61 -6.49 -15.38
C ASN A 403 -22.56 -7.96 -14.91
N HIS A 404 -23.67 -8.48 -14.37
CA HIS A 404 -23.86 -9.91 -14.01
C HIS A 404 -22.82 -10.55 -13.07
N ARG A 405 -22.19 -9.80 -12.17
CA ARG A 405 -21.23 -10.35 -11.19
C ARG A 405 -21.81 -10.43 -9.78
N THR A 406 -21.32 -11.40 -9.01
CA THR A 406 -21.80 -11.68 -7.65
C THR A 406 -21.06 -10.87 -6.60
N LEU A 407 -21.58 -10.79 -5.37
CA LEU A 407 -20.86 -10.15 -4.25
C LEU A 407 -19.80 -11.06 -3.63
N VAL A 408 -19.90 -12.38 -3.80
CA VAL A 408 -18.80 -13.31 -3.54
C VAL A 408 -18.88 -14.39 -4.61
N SER A 409 -17.75 -14.72 -5.21
CA SER A 409 -17.65 -15.76 -6.24
C SER A 409 -16.60 -16.79 -5.82
N VAL A 410 -16.95 -18.07 -5.79
CA VAL A 410 -15.95 -19.14 -5.67
C VAL A 410 -15.95 -19.93 -6.96
N SER A 411 -14.79 -20.00 -7.61
CA SER A 411 -14.65 -20.67 -8.90
C SER A 411 -13.48 -21.65 -8.90
N ASN A 412 -13.71 -22.82 -9.51
CA ASN A 412 -12.73 -23.88 -9.74
C ASN A 412 -11.97 -24.40 -8.50
N PRO A 413 -12.59 -24.62 -7.33
CA PRO A 413 -11.87 -25.18 -6.19
C PRO A 413 -11.25 -26.55 -6.56
N PRO A 414 -10.00 -26.85 -6.16
CA PRO A 414 -9.29 -28.07 -6.53
C PRO A 414 -10.03 -29.30 -6.00
N LEU A 415 -9.85 -30.41 -6.73
CA LEU A 415 -10.53 -31.69 -6.52
C LEU A 415 -10.19 -32.37 -5.19
N LEU A 416 -9.16 -31.90 -4.45
CA LEU A 416 -8.64 -32.56 -3.26
C LEU A 416 -8.50 -31.57 -2.08
N LEU A 417 -9.23 -31.86 -0.99
CA LEU A 417 -9.01 -31.44 0.41
C LEU A 417 -8.75 -29.95 0.71
N LEU A 418 -9.46 -29.05 0.00
CA LEU A 418 -9.59 -27.65 0.43
C LEU A 418 -10.92 -27.47 1.17
N THR A 419 -10.89 -26.99 2.41
CA THR A 419 -12.10 -26.53 3.11
C THR A 419 -12.19 -25.02 2.94
N ILE A 420 -13.23 -24.53 2.26
CA ILE A 420 -13.50 -23.09 2.19
C ILE A 420 -14.61 -22.78 3.21
N SER A 421 -14.32 -21.90 4.15
CA SER A 421 -15.30 -21.34 5.09
C SER A 421 -15.59 -19.89 4.72
N ILE A 422 -16.83 -19.60 4.36
CA ILE A 422 -17.28 -18.24 4.02
C ILE A 422 -18.32 -17.81 5.03
N LYS A 423 -18.08 -16.69 5.70
CA LYS A 423 -19.06 -16.01 6.54
C LYS A 423 -19.33 -14.64 5.95
N LEU A 424 -20.57 -14.37 5.58
CA LEU A 424 -21.01 -13.07 5.08
C LEU A 424 -22.05 -12.51 6.06
N THR A 425 -21.74 -11.40 6.72
CA THR A 425 -22.65 -10.70 7.64
C THR A 425 -22.98 -9.33 7.07
N VAL A 426 -24.23 -9.12 6.66
CA VAL A 426 -24.70 -7.86 6.06
C VAL A 426 -25.70 -7.22 7.01
N ARG A 427 -25.44 -6.00 7.47
CA ARG A 427 -26.24 -5.31 8.48
C ARG A 427 -26.63 -3.90 8.06
N ALA A 428 -27.92 -3.61 8.02
CA ALA A 428 -28.45 -2.28 7.65
C ALA A 428 -27.96 -1.81 6.27
N CYS A 429 -27.86 -2.75 5.32
CA CYS A 429 -27.39 -2.47 3.96
C CYS A 429 -28.55 -2.44 2.97
N LYS A 430 -28.30 -1.86 1.80
CA LYS A 430 -29.20 -1.88 0.65
C LYS A 430 -28.54 -2.64 -0.51
N ILE A 431 -29.21 -3.65 -1.06
CA ILE A 431 -28.74 -4.42 -2.22
C ILE A 431 -29.70 -4.12 -3.38
N VAL A 432 -29.21 -3.48 -4.44
CA VAL A 432 -29.97 -3.14 -5.64
C VAL A 432 -29.55 -4.07 -6.77
N LEU A 433 -30.45 -4.98 -7.17
CA LEU A 433 -30.21 -5.90 -8.28
C LEU A 433 -30.92 -5.35 -9.53
N GLN A 434 -30.14 -4.98 -10.55
CA GLN A 434 -30.66 -4.31 -11.75
C GLN A 434 -31.16 -5.27 -12.86
N ASP A 435 -30.91 -6.58 -12.75
CA ASP A 435 -31.42 -7.64 -13.66
C ASP A 435 -31.64 -8.98 -12.91
N ALA A 436 -32.34 -9.92 -13.57
CA ALA A 436 -32.72 -11.21 -12.99
C ALA A 436 -31.57 -12.24 -12.80
N SER A 437 -30.37 -11.95 -13.29
CA SER A 437 -29.21 -12.87 -13.28
C SER A 437 -28.15 -12.54 -12.21
N TYR A 438 -28.34 -11.49 -11.42
CA TYR A 438 -27.41 -11.16 -10.34
C TYR A 438 -27.62 -12.06 -9.12
N GLN A 439 -26.53 -12.59 -8.56
CA GLN A 439 -26.56 -13.38 -7.33
C GLN A 439 -25.74 -12.68 -6.25
N VAL A 440 -26.22 -12.68 -5.01
CA VAL A 440 -25.44 -12.19 -3.86
C VAL A 440 -24.22 -13.10 -3.63
N LEU A 441 -24.39 -14.41 -3.78
CA LEU A 441 -23.33 -15.40 -3.65
C LEU A 441 -23.41 -16.39 -4.81
N ALA A 442 -22.32 -16.55 -5.57
CA ALA A 442 -22.14 -17.67 -6.50
C ALA A 442 -21.07 -18.62 -5.96
N ILE A 443 -21.44 -19.88 -5.75
CA ILE A 443 -20.47 -20.95 -5.52
C ILE A 443 -20.56 -21.88 -6.73
N VAL A 444 -19.51 -21.89 -7.55
CA VAL A 444 -19.33 -22.82 -8.67
C VAL A 444 -18.26 -23.83 -8.26
N ALA A 445 -18.69 -24.86 -7.53
CA ALA A 445 -17.83 -25.95 -7.07
C ALA A 445 -18.27 -27.27 -7.71
N ASN A 446 -17.36 -27.93 -8.45
CA ASN A 446 -17.68 -29.19 -9.10
C ASN A 446 -17.65 -30.39 -8.12
N THR A 447 -16.86 -30.31 -7.03
CA THR A 447 -16.65 -31.43 -6.09
C THR A 447 -16.25 -31.03 -4.66
N THR A 448 -15.83 -29.79 -4.41
CA THR A 448 -15.25 -29.35 -3.13
C THR A 448 -16.32 -28.93 -2.13
N ALA A 449 -16.18 -29.34 -0.86
CA ALA A 449 -17.09 -28.93 0.21
C ALA A 449 -16.83 -27.46 0.59
N VAL A 450 -17.74 -26.56 0.20
CA VAL A 450 -17.74 -25.16 0.63
C VAL A 450 -18.72 -25.00 1.78
N ASN A 451 -18.20 -24.72 2.97
CA ASN A 451 -19.02 -24.30 4.11
C ASN A 451 -19.27 -22.80 3.94
N SER A 452 -20.52 -22.42 3.73
CA SER A 452 -20.89 -21.00 3.61
C SER A 452 -22.03 -20.69 4.57
N MET A 453 -21.93 -19.52 5.19
CA MET A 453 -22.95 -18.93 6.05
C MET A 453 -23.19 -17.50 5.57
N ILE A 454 -24.44 -17.18 5.27
CA ILE A 454 -24.88 -15.82 4.96
C ILE A 454 -25.85 -15.40 6.05
N GLN A 455 -25.61 -14.24 6.65
CA GLN A 455 -26.48 -13.58 7.62
C GLN A 455 -26.85 -12.20 7.08
N LEU A 456 -28.15 -11.98 6.87
CA LEU A 456 -28.71 -10.70 6.46
C LEU A 456 -29.51 -10.14 7.65
N ILE A 457 -29.18 -8.93 8.11
CA ILE A 457 -29.75 -8.31 9.30
C ILE A 457 -30.21 -6.89 8.95
N ASN A 458 -31.51 -6.62 8.99
CA ASN A 458 -32.08 -5.33 8.59
C ASN A 458 -31.63 -4.89 7.18
N THR A 459 -31.50 -5.84 6.24
CA THR A 459 -31.02 -5.57 4.87
C THR A 459 -32.21 -5.37 3.94
N GLU A 460 -32.20 -4.27 3.17
CA GLU A 460 -33.16 -4.02 2.09
C GLU A 460 -32.64 -4.65 0.79
N ILE A 461 -33.45 -5.47 0.12
CA ILE A 461 -33.14 -6.00 -1.20
C ILE A 461 -34.14 -5.39 -2.18
N VAL A 462 -33.65 -4.59 -3.13
CA VAL A 462 -34.45 -3.93 -4.16
C VAL A 462 -34.21 -4.63 -5.49
N LEU A 463 -35.28 -5.17 -6.06
CA LEU A 463 -35.28 -5.76 -7.41
C LEU A 463 -35.77 -4.72 -8.40
N GLN A 464 -34.88 -4.22 -9.26
CA GLN A 464 -35.29 -3.37 -10.38
C GLN A 464 -35.59 -4.28 -11.57
N TRP A 465 -36.88 -4.47 -11.85
CA TRP A 465 -37.34 -5.33 -12.94
C TRP A 465 -36.98 -4.74 -14.31
N THR A 466 -36.17 -5.46 -15.09
CA THR A 466 -36.16 -5.39 -16.55
C THR A 466 -37.15 -6.45 -17.08
N PRO A 467 -38.16 -6.09 -17.90
CA PRO A 467 -39.36 -6.91 -18.12
C PRO A 467 -39.21 -8.20 -18.96
N TYR A 468 -38.06 -8.89 -18.98
CA TYR A 468 -37.82 -9.99 -19.93
C TYR A 468 -37.06 -11.26 -19.47
N VAL A 469 -36.83 -11.51 -18.18
CA VAL A 469 -36.15 -12.76 -17.76
C VAL A 469 -36.72 -13.32 -16.46
N GLU A 470 -37.11 -14.61 -16.45
CA GLU A 470 -37.46 -15.36 -15.23
C GLU A 470 -36.27 -15.37 -14.25
N SER A 471 -36.47 -14.80 -13.06
CA SER A 471 -35.45 -14.71 -12.02
C SER A 471 -35.29 -16.02 -11.26
N ASN A 472 -34.08 -16.60 -11.32
CA ASN A 472 -33.67 -17.69 -10.44
C ASN A 472 -32.81 -17.12 -9.30
N PHE A 473 -33.41 -16.89 -8.13
CA PHE A 473 -32.67 -16.73 -6.88
C PHE A 473 -32.10 -18.10 -6.48
N ASN A 474 -30.93 -18.45 -6.99
CA ASN A 474 -30.29 -19.74 -6.72
C ASN A 474 -29.23 -19.59 -5.62
N PHE A 475 -29.53 -20.13 -4.43
CA PHE A 475 -28.52 -20.33 -3.39
C PHE A 475 -27.92 -21.73 -3.57
N SER A 476 -26.70 -21.86 -4.10
CA SER A 476 -26.02 -23.16 -4.22
C SER A 476 -25.35 -23.64 -2.91
N SER A 477 -25.73 -23.07 -1.76
CA SER A 477 -25.17 -23.39 -0.44
C SER A 477 -25.95 -24.50 0.27
N ARG A 478 -25.23 -25.36 1.03
CA ARG A 478 -25.83 -26.42 1.86
C ARG A 478 -26.60 -25.88 3.08
N THR A 479 -26.40 -24.62 3.50
CA THR A 479 -27.12 -24.04 4.65
C THR A 479 -27.21 -22.51 4.54
N VAL A 480 -28.39 -21.98 4.21
CA VAL A 480 -28.68 -20.54 4.30
C VAL A 480 -29.57 -20.28 5.52
N TYR A 481 -29.08 -19.50 6.48
CA TYR A 481 -29.89 -19.08 7.63
C TYR A 481 -30.49 -17.70 7.33
N PHE A 482 -31.77 -17.67 6.98
CA PHE A 482 -32.54 -16.42 7.00
C PHE A 482 -32.94 -16.13 8.43
N THR A 483 -32.57 -14.95 8.94
CA THR A 483 -33.20 -14.41 10.15
C THR A 483 -34.03 -13.22 9.69
N GLU A 484 -35.34 -13.40 9.51
CA GLU A 484 -36.25 -12.32 9.13
C GLU A 484 -36.29 -11.25 10.23
N ILE A 485 -35.73 -10.07 9.95
CA ILE A 485 -36.03 -8.84 10.70
C ILE A 485 -36.04 -7.66 9.71
N ALA A 486 -36.90 -7.70 8.68
CA ALA A 486 -37.42 -6.53 7.94
C ALA A 486 -38.29 -6.99 6.75
N PRO A 487 -39.32 -6.20 6.34
CA PRO A 487 -40.16 -6.53 5.20
C PRO A 487 -39.37 -6.52 3.90
N VAL A 488 -39.43 -7.61 3.14
CA VAL A 488 -39.08 -7.61 1.71
C VAL A 488 -40.17 -6.84 0.98
N SER A 489 -39.91 -5.61 0.54
CA SER A 489 -40.79 -4.91 -0.40
C SER A 489 -40.48 -5.39 -1.81
N ILE A 490 -41.44 -6.10 -2.41
CA ILE A 490 -41.40 -6.51 -3.83
C ILE A 490 -41.86 -5.34 -4.70
#